data_AF-A0A8I0CWV1-F1
#
_entry.id   AF-A0A8I0CWV1-F1
#
_cell.length_a   1.000
_cell.length_b   1.000
_cell.length_c   1.000
_cell.angle_alpha   90.00
_cell.angle_beta   90.00
_cell.angle_gamma   90.00
#
_symmetry.space_group_name_H-M   'P 1'
#
loop_
_entity.id
_entity.type
_entity.pdbx_description
1 polymer ?
#
loop_
_entity_poly.entity_id
_entity_poly.type
_entity_poly.pdbx_seq_one_letter_code
_entity_poly.pdbx_strand_id
1 'polypeptide(L)'
;MDVSKTKSSFYRRLYVAYLIDSEQASNVPALTDATGMPRRTAQDTIAALADLDIVCEFEQEDGARNHAGHYRIRNWGAIDRVWIEKNLAVIKQVLGYP
;
A
#
# COMPACT_ATOMS: atom_id res chain seq x y z
N MET A 1 7.34 23.27 1.49
CA MET A 1 5.94 23.27 1.04
C MET A 1 5.21 22.21 1.82
N ASP A 2 4.19 22.57 2.57
CA ASP A 2 3.33 21.58 3.21
C ASP A 2 2.56 20.80 2.14
N VAL A 3 2.64 19.48 2.22
CA VAL A 3 1.90 18.58 1.33
C VAL A 3 0.45 18.55 1.79
N SER A 4 -0.48 18.78 0.86
CA SER A 4 -1.91 18.70 1.17
C SER A 4 -2.30 17.30 1.65
N LYS A 5 -3.27 17.22 2.55
CA LYS A 5 -3.80 15.93 3.06
C LYS A 5 -4.27 15.02 1.91
N THR A 6 -4.86 15.61 0.88
CA THR A 6 -5.30 14.88 -0.32
C THR A 6 -4.12 14.24 -1.04
N LYS A 7 -3.04 14.99 -1.27
CA LYS A 7 -1.84 14.49 -1.96
C LYS A 7 -1.12 13.41 -1.15
N SER A 8 -0.96 13.60 0.17
CA SER A 8 -0.34 12.58 1.02
C SER A 8 -1.21 11.32 1.13
N SER A 9 -2.53 11.45 1.23
CA SER A 9 -3.44 10.29 1.21
C SER A 9 -3.38 9.52 -0.11
N PHE A 10 -3.36 10.23 -1.24
CA PHE A 10 -3.22 9.61 -2.56
C PHE A 10 -1.88 8.86 -2.69
N TYR A 11 -0.76 9.51 -2.42
CA TYR A 11 0.56 8.90 -2.52
C TYR A 11 0.76 7.72 -1.55
N ARG A 12 0.17 7.77 -0.36
CA ARG A 12 0.23 6.65 0.59
C ARG A 12 -0.46 5.41 0.02
N ARG A 13 -1.62 5.56 -0.61
CA ARG A 13 -2.35 4.45 -1.25
C ARG A 13 -1.55 3.87 -2.42
N LEU A 14 -0.98 4.72 -3.28
CA LEU A 14 -0.11 4.28 -4.37
C LEU A 14 1.09 3.48 -3.85
N TYR A 15 1.74 3.98 -2.81
CA TYR A 15 2.93 3.35 -2.24
C TYR A 15 2.61 2.01 -1.56
N VAL A 16 1.53 1.95 -0.76
CA VAL A 16 1.08 0.70 -0.13
C VAL A 16 0.70 -0.34 -1.18
N ALA A 17 -0.07 0.03 -2.21
CA ALA A 17 -0.39 -0.89 -3.30
C ALA A 17 0.87 -1.40 -4.01
N TYR A 18 1.85 -0.52 -4.25
CA TYR A 18 3.12 -0.90 -4.87
C TYR A 18 3.94 -1.87 -4.01
N LEU A 19 4.02 -1.64 -2.69
CA LEU A 19 4.71 -2.55 -1.77
C LEU A 19 4.07 -3.95 -1.73
N ILE A 20 2.74 -4.01 -1.81
CA ILE A 20 2.00 -5.27 -1.87
C ILE A 20 2.26 -5.98 -3.22
N ASP A 21 2.11 -5.27 -4.34
CA ASP A 21 2.25 -5.83 -5.69
C ASP A 21 3.68 -6.26 -6.03
N SER A 22 4.68 -5.60 -5.43
CA SER A 22 6.09 -5.97 -5.55
C SER A 22 6.56 -6.97 -4.49
N GLU A 23 5.64 -7.48 -3.66
CA GLU A 23 5.88 -8.45 -2.58
C GLU A 23 6.88 -7.97 -1.49
N GLN A 24 7.25 -6.69 -1.48
CA GLN A 24 8.12 -6.10 -0.46
C GLN A 24 7.45 -6.02 0.91
N ALA A 25 6.13 -5.81 0.93
CA ALA A 25 5.33 -5.87 2.16
C ALA A 25 3.89 -6.23 1.83
N SER A 26 3.51 -7.47 2.09
CA SER A 26 2.21 -8.03 1.73
C SER A 26 1.28 -8.26 2.94
N ASN A 27 1.64 -7.81 4.14
CA ASN A 27 0.75 -7.87 5.31
C ASN A 27 0.88 -6.62 6.18
N VAL A 28 -0.06 -6.44 7.11
CA VAL A 28 -0.09 -5.22 7.95
C VAL A 28 1.21 -5.04 8.75
N PRO A 29 1.75 -6.05 9.46
CA PRO A 29 3.06 -5.91 10.12
C PRO A 29 4.17 -5.46 9.17
N ALA A 30 4.34 -6.12 8.02
CA ALA A 30 5.40 -5.77 7.06
C ALA A 30 5.25 -4.34 6.51
N LEU A 31 4.01 -3.88 6.26
CA LEU A 31 3.75 -2.50 5.84
C LEU A 31 4.11 -1.49 6.94
N THR A 32 3.82 -1.84 8.19
CA THR A 32 4.17 -1.01 9.37
C THR A 32 5.70 -0.86 9.46
N ASP A 33 6.44 -1.96 9.28
CA ASP A 33 7.90 -1.97 9.32
C ASP A 33 8.53 -1.21 8.14
N ALA A 34 8.00 -1.40 6.92
CA ALA A 34 8.53 -0.79 5.70
C ALA A 34 8.32 0.73 5.65
N THR A 35 7.29 1.27 6.31
CA THR A 35 6.95 2.70 6.21
C THR A 35 7.01 3.46 7.53
N GLY A 36 7.11 2.78 8.67
CA GLY A 36 6.99 3.37 10.00
C GLY A 36 5.60 3.92 10.33
N MET A 37 4.56 3.60 9.55
CA MET A 37 3.20 4.12 9.79
C MET A 37 2.51 3.29 10.87
N PRO A 38 1.58 3.86 11.68
CA PRO A 38 0.81 3.09 12.65
C PRO A 38 -0.01 1.98 11.99
N ARG A 39 -0.19 0.85 12.70
CA ARG A 39 -0.99 -0.30 12.24
C ARG A 39 -2.37 0.09 11.68
N ARG A 40 -3.08 0.99 12.38
CA ARG A 40 -4.40 1.46 11.96
C ARG A 40 -4.33 2.22 10.63
N THR A 41 -3.30 3.03 10.43
CA THR A 41 -3.06 3.75 9.16
C THR A 41 -2.80 2.77 8.01
N ALA A 42 -2.03 1.71 8.22
CA ALA A 42 -1.82 0.68 7.21
C ALA A 42 -3.14 0.00 6.83
N GLN A 43 -3.94 -0.42 7.83
CA GLN A 43 -5.25 -1.03 7.60
C GLN A 43 -6.22 -0.10 6.84
N ASP A 44 -6.34 1.16 7.26
CA ASP A 44 -7.19 2.15 6.59
C ASP A 44 -6.72 2.43 5.16
N THR A 45 -5.40 2.46 4.94
CA THR A 45 -4.85 2.67 3.59
C THR A 45 -5.21 1.51 2.66
N ILE A 46 -5.09 0.26 3.12
CA ILE A 46 -5.46 -0.93 2.35
C ILE A 46 -6.96 -0.92 2.03
N ALA A 47 -7.81 -0.62 3.02
CA ALA A 47 -9.26 -0.54 2.81
C ALA A 47 -9.64 0.54 1.77
N ALA A 48 -8.93 1.67 1.77
CA ALA A 48 -9.17 2.79 0.86
C ALA A 48 -8.54 2.63 -0.55
N LEU A 49 -7.94 1.47 -0.87
CA LEU A 49 -7.43 1.19 -2.21
C LEU A 49 -8.56 1.06 -3.24
N ALA A 50 -9.72 0.53 -2.83
CA ALA A 50 -10.89 0.39 -3.68
C ALA A 50 -11.43 1.75 -4.18
N ASP A 51 -11.23 2.83 -3.42
CA ASP A 51 -11.61 4.19 -3.84
C ASP A 51 -10.79 4.71 -5.04
N LEU A 52 -9.69 4.02 -5.40
CA LEU A 52 -8.86 4.29 -6.57
C LEU A 52 -9.00 3.20 -7.65
N ASP A 53 -10.04 2.36 -7.56
CA ASP A 53 -10.25 1.18 -8.40
C ASP A 53 -9.15 0.11 -8.31
N ILE A 54 -8.27 0.19 -7.30
CA ILE A 54 -7.25 -0.82 -7.04
C ILE A 54 -7.90 -1.99 -6.30
N VAL A 55 -7.92 -3.16 -6.95
CA VAL A 55 -8.45 -4.39 -6.37
C VAL A 55 -7.35 -5.06 -5.54
N CYS A 56 -7.47 -4.96 -4.22
CA CYS A 56 -6.57 -5.59 -3.25
C CYS A 56 -7.31 -6.66 -2.46
N GLU A 57 -6.88 -7.92 -2.56
CA GLU A 57 -7.51 -9.06 -1.89
C GLU A 57 -6.58 -9.65 -0.83
N PHE A 58 -7.15 -10.29 0.18
CA PHE A 58 -6.39 -11.04 1.18
C PHE A 58 -6.46 -12.53 0.87
N GLU A 59 -5.33 -13.15 0.54
CA GLU A 59 -5.18 -14.59 0.34
C GLU A 59 -4.78 -15.24 1.67
N GLN A 60 -5.57 -16.20 2.16
CA GLN A 60 -5.19 -17.02 3.31
C GLN A 60 -4.15 -18.06 2.89
N GLU A 61 -3.16 -18.31 3.74
CA GLU A 61 -2.24 -19.43 3.51
C GLU A 61 -2.94 -20.76 3.80
N ASP A 62 -2.77 -21.72 2.88
CA ASP A 62 -3.38 -23.05 3.00
C ASP A 62 -2.96 -23.74 4.31
N GLY A 63 -3.97 -24.11 5.11
CA GLY A 63 -3.78 -24.81 6.38
C GLY A 63 -3.42 -23.92 7.58
N ALA A 64 -3.35 -22.60 7.42
CA ALA A 64 -3.04 -21.70 8.52
C ALA A 64 -4.21 -21.55 9.52
N ARG A 65 -3.92 -21.76 10.81
CA ARG A 65 -4.79 -21.32 11.91
C ARG A 65 -4.49 -19.86 12.23
N ASN A 66 -5.53 -19.05 12.47
CA ASN A 66 -5.47 -17.63 12.86
C ASN A 66 -4.96 -16.67 11.77
N HIS A 67 -5.85 -16.17 10.89
CA HIS A 67 -5.64 -14.99 10.02
C HIS A 67 -4.26 -14.84 9.34
N ALA A 68 -3.54 -15.95 9.11
CA ALA A 68 -2.25 -15.92 8.44
C ALA A 68 -2.49 -15.93 6.93
N GLY A 69 -1.92 -14.95 6.27
CA GLY A 69 -2.18 -14.67 4.87
C GLY A 69 -1.54 -13.35 4.47
N HIS A 70 -1.69 -13.02 3.20
CA HIS A 70 -1.09 -11.85 2.62
C HIS A 70 -2.05 -11.17 1.65
N TYR A 71 -1.90 -9.86 1.51
CA TYR A 71 -2.58 -9.07 0.51
C TYR A 71 -1.94 -9.27 -0.86
N ARG A 72 -2.76 -9.15 -1.89
CA ARG A 72 -2.33 -9.18 -3.28
C ARG A 72 -3.13 -8.17 -4.10
N ILE A 73 -2.43 -7.43 -4.95
CA ILE A 73 -3.08 -6.57 -5.94
C ILE A 73 -3.47 -7.43 -7.14
N ARG A 74 -4.78 -7.47 -7.45
CA ARG A 74 -5.32 -8.19 -8.60
C ARG A 74 -5.40 -7.31 -9.84
N ASN A 75 -5.70 -6.04 -9.62
CA ASN A 75 -5.92 -5.06 -10.68
C ASN A 75 -5.59 -3.67 -10.13
N TRP A 76 -4.89 -2.88 -10.94
CA TRP A 76 -4.55 -1.50 -10.62
C TRP A 76 -5.64 -0.49 -11.03
N GLY A 77 -6.67 -0.93 -11.76
CA GLY A 77 -7.77 -0.08 -12.18
C GLY A 77 -7.29 1.06 -13.07
N ALA A 78 -7.62 2.29 -12.69
CA ALA A 78 -7.21 3.51 -13.40
C ALA A 78 -5.76 3.95 -13.12
N ILE A 79 -5.04 3.26 -12.23
CA ILE A 79 -3.71 3.66 -11.78
C ILE A 79 -2.62 2.99 -12.62
N ASP A 80 -1.66 3.78 -13.11
CA ASP A 80 -0.48 3.26 -13.81
C ASP A 80 0.63 2.90 -12.81
N ARG A 81 0.84 1.59 -12.62
CA ARG A 81 1.94 1.06 -11.80
C ARG A 81 3.32 1.56 -12.24
N VAL A 82 3.58 1.65 -13.55
CA VAL A 82 4.89 2.05 -14.08
C VAL A 82 5.21 3.50 -13.73
N TRP A 83 4.19 4.35 -13.65
CA TRP A 83 4.34 5.72 -13.15
C TRP A 83 4.82 5.74 -11.69
N ILE A 84 4.30 4.85 -10.84
CA ILE A 84 4.69 4.77 -9.42
C ILE A 84 6.17 4.37 -9.30
N GLU A 85 6.60 3.34 -10.03
CA GLU A 85 8.00 2.87 -10.03
C GLU A 85 8.97 4.00 -10.39
N LYS A 86 8.66 4.75 -11.45
CA LYS A 86 9.49 5.89 -11.90
C LYS A 86 9.53 7.05 -10.91
N ASN A 87 8.51 7.19 -10.06
CA ASN A 87 8.36 8.30 -9.11
C ASN A 87 8.55 7.88 -7.64
N LEU A 88 9.04 6.67 -7.38
CA LEU A 88 9.08 6.09 -6.05
C LEU A 88 9.85 6.96 -5.05
N ALA A 89 11.00 7.51 -5.47
CA ALA A 89 11.81 8.41 -4.64
C ALA A 89 11.04 9.69 -4.23
N VAL A 90 10.31 10.28 -5.17
CA VAL A 90 9.50 11.49 -4.92
C VAL A 90 8.33 11.17 -3.98
N ILE A 91 7.67 10.04 -4.19
CA ILE A 91 6.56 9.57 -3.33
C ILE A 91 7.04 9.39 -1.89
N LYS A 92 8.15 8.67 -1.69
CA LYS A 92 8.76 8.46 -0.36
C LYS A 92 9.15 9.76 0.30
N GLN A 93 9.80 10.67 -0.42
CA GLN A 93 10.20 11.99 0.07
C GLN A 93 8.99 12.81 0.52
N VAL A 94 7.90 12.81 -0.27
CA VAL A 94 6.66 13.53 0.06
C VAL A 94 5.97 12.97 1.31
N LEU A 95 6.05 11.65 1.52
CA LEU A 95 5.44 10.98 2.67
C LEU A 95 6.33 10.96 3.92
N GLY A 96 7.63 11.23 3.77
CA GLY A 96 8.61 11.06 4.84
C GLY A 96 8.84 9.59 5.20
N TYR A 97 8.72 8.68 4.23
CA TYR A 97 8.94 7.24 4.43
C TYR A 97 10.34 6.80 3.98
N PRO A 98 10.89 5.71 4.53
CA PRO A 98 12.15 5.11 4.07
C PRO A 98 12.09 4.67 2.60
#